data_AF-A0A6A0GR38-F1
#
_entry.id   AF-A0A6A0GR38-F1
#
_cell.length_a   1.000
_cell.length_b   1.000
_cell.length_c   1.000
_cell.angle_alpha   90.00
_cell.angle_beta   90.00
_cell.angle_gamma   90.00
#
_symmetry.space_group_name_H-M   'P 1'
#
loop_
_entity.id
_entity.type
_entity.pdbx_description
1 polymer ?
#
loop_
_entity_poly.entity_id
_entity_poly.type
_entity_poly.pdbx_seq_one_letter_code
_entity_poly.pdbx_strand_id
1 'polypeptide(L)' 'MHRKLSLFAEDNFVLREEFREVPLDVSVASGGAAELRCAPPRGHPPPTLSWTRNGHEIDFTSLGDR' A
#
# COMPACT_ATOMS: atom_id res chain seq x y z
N MET A 1 -21.91 13.40 -40.03
CA MET A 1 -20.62 13.84 -39.43
C MET A 1 -20.48 13.15 -38.08
N HIS A 2 -19.88 11.96 -38.04
CA HIS A 2 -19.77 11.18 -36.80
C HIS A 2 -18.51 11.64 -36.05
N ARG A 3 -18.67 12.59 -35.12
CA ARG A 3 -17.64 12.81 -34.11
C ARG A 3 -17.69 11.62 -33.16
N LYS A 4 -16.67 10.76 -33.28
CA LYS A 4 -16.38 9.66 -32.38
C LYS A 4 -16.52 10.19 -30.95
N LEU A 5 -17.43 9.61 -30.18
CA LEU A 5 -17.42 9.76 -28.73
C LEU A 5 -16.08 9.15 -28.30
N SER A 6 -15.06 9.98 -28.13
CA SER A 6 -13.82 9.56 -27.49
C SER A 6 -14.21 9.24 -26.06
N LEU A 7 -14.56 7.97 -25.80
CA LEU A 7 -14.50 7.39 -24.47
C LEU A 7 -13.03 7.53 -24.04
N PHE A 8 -12.69 8.64 -23.40
CA PHE A 8 -11.70 8.58 -22.35
C PHE A 8 -12.42 7.78 -21.27
N ALA A 9 -12.13 6.48 -21.18
CA ALA A 9 -12.65 5.67 -20.09
C ALA A 9 -12.30 6.43 -18.81
N GLU A 10 -13.34 6.84 -18.09
CA GLU A 10 -13.20 7.43 -16.77
C GLU A 10 -12.52 6.35 -15.92
N ASP A 11 -11.24 6.53 -15.58
CA ASP A 11 -10.55 5.62 -14.66
C ASP A 11 -11.36 5.63 -13.36
N ASN A 12 -12.14 4.57 -13.14
CA ASN A 12 -13.08 4.50 -12.04
C ASN A 12 -12.29 4.22 -10.76
N PHE A 13 -11.96 5.28 -10.03
CA PHE A 13 -11.23 5.19 -8.77
C PHE A 13 -12.10 4.52 -7.71
N VAL A 14 -11.73 3.29 -7.34
CA VAL A 14 -12.43 2.53 -6.31
C VAL A 14 -11.40 1.95 -5.36
N LEU A 15 -11.60 2.14 -4.06
CA LEU A 15 -10.84 1.48 -3.00
C LEU A 15 -11.84 0.80 -2.06
N ARG A 16 -11.60 -0.48 -1.76
CA ARG A 16 -12.41 -1.17 -0.76
C ARG A 16 -12.01 -0.73 0.65
N GLU A 17 -12.94 -0.79 1.58
CA GLU A 17 -12.72 -0.37 2.96
C GLU A 17 -11.91 -1.41 3.76
N GLU A 18 -12.09 -2.69 3.45
CA GLU A 18 -11.49 -3.77 4.21
C GLU A 18 -10.07 -4.10 3.73
N PHE A 19 -9.12 -3.97 4.64
CA PHE A 19 -7.75 -4.42 4.45
C PHE A 19 -7.72 -5.94 4.36
N ARG A 20 -6.90 -6.47 3.44
CA ARG A 20 -6.77 -7.92 3.29
C ARG A 20 -5.95 -8.53 4.43
N GLU A 21 -5.01 -7.76 4.97
CA GLU A 21 -4.21 -8.13 6.12
C GLU A 21 -3.81 -6.85 6.86
N VAL A 22 -4.07 -6.81 8.16
CA VAL A 22 -3.70 -5.70 9.05
C VAL A 22 -2.49 -6.12 9.90
N PRO A 23 -1.52 -5.21 10.13
CA PRO A 23 -0.39 -5.52 10.99
C PRO A 23 -0.86 -5.73 12.42
N LEU A 24 -0.24 -6.72 13.07
CA LEU A 24 -0.45 -7.04 14.48
C LEU A 24 0.80 -6.70 15.29
N ASP A 25 0.63 -6.56 16.59
CA ASP A 25 1.76 -6.35 17.50
C ASP A 25 2.64 -7.59 17.56
N VAL A 26 3.95 -7.39 17.40
CA VAL A 26 4.96 -8.47 17.44
C VAL A 26 6.02 -8.11 18.48
N SER A 27 6.27 -9.05 19.39
CA SER A 27 7.34 -8.95 20.40
C SER A 27 8.52 -9.84 19.99
N VAL A 28 9.73 -9.28 19.97
CA VAL A 28 10.96 -10.01 19.63
C VAL A 28 12.04 -9.77 20.68
N ALA A 29 12.96 -10.72 20.82
CA ALA A 29 14.15 -10.54 21.63
C ALA A 29 15.07 -9.46 21.04
N SER A 30 15.92 -8.87 21.86
CA SER A 30 16.93 -7.91 21.40
C SER A 30 17.84 -8.54 20.33
N GLY A 31 18.04 -7.83 19.21
CA GLY A 31 18.78 -8.33 18.05
C GLY A 31 18.00 -9.32 17.15
N GLY A 32 16.77 -9.68 17.51
CA GLY A 32 15.88 -10.47 16.67
C GLY A 32 15.24 -9.66 15.55
N ALA A 33 14.75 -10.35 14.52
CA ALA A 33 13.98 -9.75 13.42
C ALA A 33 12.48 -9.81 13.71
N ALA A 34 11.77 -8.72 13.44
CA ALA A 34 10.32 -8.65 13.50
C ALA A 34 9.73 -8.52 12.09
N GLU A 35 8.68 -9.28 11.80
CA GLU A 35 7.94 -9.23 10.54
C GLU A 35 6.56 -8.62 10.79
N LEU A 36 6.25 -7.50 10.13
CA LEU A 36 4.94 -6.88 10.14
C LEU A 36 4.28 -7.09 8.78
N ARG A 37 3.23 -7.90 8.74
CA ARG A 37 2.51 -8.18 7.50
C ARG A 37 1.37 -7.18 7.31
N CYS A 38 1.22 -6.71 6.08
CA CYS A 38 0.14 -5.83 5.69
C CYS A 38 -0.18 -6.03 4.21
N ALA A 39 -1.46 -6.10 3.89
CA ALA A 39 -1.94 -6.20 2.52
C ALA A 39 -3.03 -5.14 2.31
N PRO A 40 -2.82 -4.17 1.39
CA PRO A 40 -3.77 -3.09 1.18
C PRO A 40 -5.10 -3.65 0.66
N PRO A 41 -6.21 -2.90 0.77
CA PRO A 41 -7.47 -3.28 0.15
C PRO A 41 -7.34 -3.48 -1.36
N ARG A 42 -8.35 -4.09 -2.00
CA ARG A 42 -8.39 -4.10 -3.46
C ARG A 42 -8.82 -2.72 -3.93
N GLY A 43 -8.16 -2.20 -4.95
CA GLY A 43 -8.54 -0.95 -5.57
C GLY A 43 -8.11 -0.85 -7.03
N HIS A 44 -8.74 0.08 -7.75
CA HIS A 44 -8.37 0.48 -9.09
C HIS A 44 -8.16 2.01 -9.11
N PRO A 45 -7.01 2.51 -9.56
CA PRO A 45 -5.78 1.76 -9.83
C PRO A 45 -5.27 1.03 -8.57
N PRO A 46 -4.32 0.09 -8.71
CA PRO A 46 -3.76 -0.62 -7.55
C PRO A 46 -3.25 0.37 -6.49
N PRO A 47 -3.59 0.18 -5.21
CA PRO A 47 -3.16 1.09 -4.15
C PRO A 47 -1.68 0.89 -3.80
N THR A 48 -1.08 1.94 -3.27
CA THR A 48 0.28 1.93 -2.72
C THR A 48 0.23 1.70 -1.20
N LEU A 49 1.23 0.99 -0.67
CA LEU A 49 1.40 0.79 0.78
C LEU A 49 2.61 1.60 1.27
N SER A 50 2.44 2.38 2.33
CA SER A 50 3.51 3.08 3.03
C SER A 50 3.50 2.71 4.51
N TRP A 51 4.67 2.83 5.15
CA TRP A 51 4.84 2.52 6.57
C TRP A 51 5.34 3.75 7.31
N THR A 52 4.82 3.98 8.52
CA THR A 52 5.32 5.01 9.42
C THR A 52 5.78 4.39 10.72
N ARG A 53 6.84 4.94 11.29
CA ARG A 53 7.36 4.59 12.61
C ARG A 53 7.38 5.85 13.46
N ASN A 54 6.67 5.83 14.58
CA ASN A 54 6.57 6.97 15.50
C ASN A 54 6.13 8.28 14.80
N GLY A 55 5.23 8.19 13.81
CA GLY A 55 4.75 9.35 13.06
C GLY A 55 5.64 9.81 11.90
N HIS A 56 6.77 9.15 11.65
CA HIS A 56 7.67 9.46 10.52
C HIS A 56 7.57 8.37 9.45
N GLU A 57 7.49 8.76 8.19
CA GLU A 57 7.51 7.83 7.06
C GLU A 57 8.84 7.08 6.97
N ILE A 58 8.76 5.77 6.73
CA ILE A 58 9.93 4.92 6.50
C ILE A 58 10.25 4.97 5.01
N ASP A 59 11.39 5.54 4.65
CA ASP A 59 11.90 5.47 3.30
C ASP A 59 12.64 4.14 3.07
N PHE A 60 11.97 3.21 2.39
CA PHE A 60 12.54 1.91 2.02
C PHE A 60 13.61 2.02 0.93
N THR A 61 13.71 3.15 0.23
CA THR A 61 14.76 3.39 -0.76
C THR A 61 16.15 3.45 -0.12
N SER A 62 16.21 3.85 1.16
CA SER A 62 17.44 3.91 1.94
C SER A 62 17.89 2.56 2.52
N LEU A 63 17.05 1.52 2.42
CA LEU A 63 17.31 0.14 2.90
C LEU A 63 17.84 -0.79 1.78
N GLY A 64 18.10 -0.27 0.59
CA GLY A 64 18.52 -1.02 -0.60
C GLY A 64 19.98 -1.48 -0.64
N ASP A 65 20.69 -1.61 0.49
CA ASP A 65 22.04 -2.17 0.52
C ASP A 65 22.44 -2.64 1.95
N ARG A 66 21.96 -3.82 2.37
CA ARG A 66 22.64 -4.77 3.27
C ARG A 66 22.10 -6.19 3.09
#